data_AF-A0A536LUT7-F1
#
_entry.id   AF-A0A536LUT7-F1
#
_cell.length_a   1.000
_cell.length_b   1.000
_cell.length_c   1.000
_cell.angle_alpha   90.00
_cell.angle_beta   90.00
_cell.angle_gamma   90.00
#
_symmetry.space_group_name_H-M   'P 1'
#
loop_
_entity.id
_entity.type
_entity.pdbx_description
1 polymer ?
#
loop_
_entity_poly.entity_id
_entity_poly.type
_entity_poly.pdbx_seq_one_letter_code
_entity_poly.pdbx_strand_id
1 'polypeptide(L)'
;QVALQTIKSIALRPWLGREHTRTTWYEPLEEQSDIDLAVWWVLGRPGVFLNTVGDIELLPRVLDAASRFDKRPTEEAMSALVERSRLEPLFP
;
A
#
# COMPACT_ATOMS: atom_id res chain seq x y z
N GLN A 1 25.56 7.96 1.03
CA GLN A 1 24.17 7.66 1.42
C GLN A 1 23.51 6.92 0.27
N VAL A 2 22.68 5.91 0.52
CA VAL A 2 22.02 5.10 -0.53
C VAL A 2 20.55 5.48 -0.59
N ALA A 3 19.99 5.68 -1.79
CA ALA A 3 18.58 5.94 -1.97
C ALA A 3 17.78 4.65 -1.75
N LEU A 4 16.75 4.69 -0.89
CA LEU A 4 15.86 3.55 -0.64
C LEU A 4 14.50 3.80 -1.31
N GLN A 5 14.10 2.87 -2.18
CA GLN A 5 12.78 2.87 -2.79
C GLN A 5 11.96 1.70 -2.23
N THR A 6 10.67 1.96 -2.01
CA THR A 6 9.70 0.92 -1.63
C THR A 6 8.74 0.68 -2.78
N ILE A 7 8.36 -0.58 -2.94
CA ILE A 7 7.38 -1.03 -3.93
C ILE A 7 6.26 -1.78 -3.20
N LYS A 8 5.08 -1.84 -3.83
CA LYS A 8 3.95 -2.66 -3.38
C LYS A 8 3.36 -2.24 -2.03
N SER A 9 3.38 -0.95 -1.73
CA SER A 9 2.93 -0.43 -0.44
C SER A 9 1.45 -0.70 -0.18
N ILE A 10 0.64 -0.87 -1.22
CA ILE A 10 -0.78 -1.25 -1.12
C ILE A 10 -1.01 -2.73 -1.40
N ALA A 11 -0.02 -3.61 -1.22
CA ALA A 11 -0.24 -5.04 -1.39
C ALA A 11 -1.14 -5.60 -0.28
N LEU A 12 -2.11 -6.43 -0.68
CA LEU A 12 -2.95 -7.18 0.23
C LEU A 12 -2.48 -8.63 0.35
N ARG A 13 -2.32 -9.34 -0.79
CA ARG A 13 -1.95 -10.77 -0.82
C ARG A 13 -1.65 -11.27 -2.24
N PRO A 14 -1.08 -12.47 -2.42
CA PRO A 14 -0.95 -13.06 -3.75
C PRO A 14 -2.32 -13.52 -4.29
N TRP A 15 -2.53 -13.48 -5.59
CA TRP A 15 -3.82 -13.88 -6.18
C TRP A 15 -4.17 -15.36 -5.98
N LEU A 16 -3.19 -16.27 -6.05
CA LEU A 16 -3.33 -17.72 -5.78
C LEU A 16 -4.53 -18.38 -6.51
N GLY A 17 -4.74 -18.05 -7.79
CA GLY A 17 -5.81 -18.64 -8.61
C GLY A 17 -7.18 -17.99 -8.45
N ARG A 18 -7.31 -16.94 -7.62
CA ARG A 18 -8.47 -16.04 -7.63
C ARG A 18 -8.55 -15.26 -8.93
N GLU A 19 -9.74 -14.77 -9.25
CA GLU A 19 -9.95 -13.86 -10.37
C GLU A 19 -9.13 -12.58 -10.19
N HIS A 20 -8.36 -12.20 -11.21
CA HIS A 20 -7.63 -10.94 -11.22
C HIS A 20 -8.56 -9.81 -11.63
N THR A 21 -8.86 -8.90 -10.70
CA THR A 21 -9.65 -7.69 -10.94
C THR A 21 -8.82 -6.42 -11.18
N ARG A 22 -7.49 -6.54 -11.03
CA ARG A 22 -6.50 -5.46 -11.13
C ARG A 22 -5.28 -5.90 -11.91
N THR A 23 -4.52 -4.95 -12.44
CA THR A 23 -3.32 -5.22 -13.26
C THR A 23 -2.07 -5.50 -12.43
N THR A 24 -2.10 -5.26 -11.11
CA THR A 24 -1.02 -5.66 -10.21
C THR A 24 -0.88 -7.18 -10.16
N TRP A 25 0.35 -7.68 -10.08
CA TRP A 25 0.58 -9.13 -9.94
C TRP A 25 0.23 -9.69 -8.55
N TYR A 26 -0.12 -8.81 -7.62
CA TYR A 26 -0.68 -9.11 -6.31
C TYR A 26 -2.08 -8.52 -6.20
N GLU A 27 -2.94 -9.09 -5.35
CA GLU A 27 -4.21 -8.48 -4.96
C GLU A 27 -3.90 -7.23 -4.12
N PRO A 28 -4.34 -6.03 -4.52
CA PRO A 28 -4.06 -4.79 -3.80
C PRO A 28 -5.15 -4.44 -2.78
N LEU A 29 -4.83 -3.57 -1.83
CA LEU A 29 -5.83 -2.80 -1.10
C LEU A 29 -6.54 -1.86 -2.08
N GLU A 30 -7.87 -1.79 -2.00
CA GLU A 30 -8.68 -0.97 -2.90
C GLU A 30 -9.36 0.20 -2.18
N GLU A 31 -9.79 0.00 -0.94
CA GLU A 31 -10.48 1.04 -0.16
C GLU A 31 -9.59 2.24 0.11
N GLN A 32 -10.10 3.44 -0.12
CA GLN A 32 -9.30 4.68 -0.01
C GLN A 32 -8.71 4.84 1.39
N SER A 33 -9.46 4.52 2.44
CA SER A 33 -8.97 4.61 3.83
C SER A 33 -7.81 3.65 4.11
N ASP A 34 -7.79 2.49 3.45
CA ASP A 34 -6.73 1.50 3.63
C ASP A 34 -5.48 1.88 2.82
N ILE A 35 -5.69 2.43 1.62
CA ILE A 35 -4.64 3.03 0.79
C ILE A 35 -3.99 4.22 1.52
N ASP A 36 -4.79 5.10 2.14
CA ASP A 36 -4.29 6.24 2.92
C ASP A 36 -3.33 5.78 4.01
N LEU A 37 -3.74 4.79 4.83
CA LEU A 37 -2.88 4.22 5.87
C LEU A 37 -1.59 3.63 5.31
N ALA A 38 -1.69 2.81 4.27
CA ALA A 38 -0.56 2.13 3.67
C ALA A 38 0.44 3.10 3.01
N VAL A 39 -0.04 4.12 2.31
CA VAL A 39 0.77 5.18 1.68
C VAL A 39 1.43 6.03 2.75
N TRP A 40 0.68 6.50 3.76
CA TRP A 40 1.21 7.38 4.81
C TRP A 40 2.19 6.66 5.74
N TRP A 41 2.04 5.34 5.90
CA TRP A 41 3.01 4.50 6.61
C TRP A 41 4.41 4.58 5.99
N VAL A 42 4.47 4.56 4.66
CA VAL A 42 5.72 4.64 3.90
C VAL A 42 6.26 6.07 3.88
N LEU A 43 5.43 7.06 3.54
CA LEU A 43 5.85 8.46 3.48
C LEU A 43 6.30 9.01 4.84
N GLY A 44 5.77 8.46 5.92
CA GLY A 44 6.21 8.74 7.29
C GLY A 44 7.57 8.10 7.67
N ARG A 45 8.31 7.47 6.74
CA ARG A 45 9.69 6.99 6.96
C ARG A 45 10.68 7.96 6.30
N PRO A 46 11.49 8.70 7.08
CA PRO A 46 12.51 9.59 6.53
C PRO A 46 13.49 8.82 5.62
N GLY A 47 13.78 9.39 4.44
CA GLY A 47 14.74 8.83 3.48
C GLY A 47 14.21 7.68 2.62
N VAL A 48 12.91 7.38 2.68
CA VAL A 48 12.25 6.39 1.82
C VAL A 48 11.48 7.08 0.69
N PHE A 49 11.65 6.58 -0.52
CA PHE A 49 10.83 6.97 -1.67
C PHE A 49 9.76 5.90 -1.95
N LEU A 50 8.53 6.34 -2.19
CA LEU A 50 7.40 5.48 -2.54
C LEU A 50 7.27 5.37 -4.07
N ASN A 51 7.46 4.18 -4.63
CA ASN A 51 7.09 3.92 -6.01
C ASN A 51 5.58 3.67 -6.09
N THR A 52 4.91 4.28 -7.06
CA THR A 52 3.45 4.18 -7.22
C THR A 52 2.99 2.76 -7.59
N VAL A 53 1.67 2.54 -7.54
CA VAL A 53 1.04 1.30 -8.02
C VAL A 53 1.08 1.22 -9.55
N GLY A 54 1.22 0.00 -10.08
CA GLY A 54 1.20 -0.30 -11.52
C GLY A 54 -0.21 -0.53 -12.10
N ASP A 55 -1.25 -0.07 -11.41
CA ASP A 55 -2.65 -0.19 -11.83
C ASP A 55 -3.24 1.21 -12.01
N ILE A 56 -3.77 1.49 -13.21
CA ILE A 56 -4.22 2.83 -13.59
C ILE A 56 -5.53 3.24 -12.92
N GLU A 57 -6.34 2.29 -12.46
CA GLU A 57 -7.58 2.56 -11.73
C GLU A 57 -7.29 2.90 -10.26
N LEU A 58 -6.24 2.30 -9.68
CA LEU A 58 -5.79 2.57 -8.32
C LEU A 58 -4.79 3.73 -8.22
N LEU A 59 -4.10 4.07 -9.31
CA LEU A 59 -3.10 5.16 -9.33
C LEU A 59 -3.66 6.49 -8.80
N PRO A 60 -4.87 6.96 -9.19
CA PRO A 60 -5.44 8.19 -8.64
C PRO A 60 -5.61 8.15 -7.12
N ARG A 61 -6.00 7.00 -6.55
CA ARG A 61 -6.18 6.82 -5.10
C ARG A 61 -4.87 6.91 -4.34
N VAL A 62 -3.80 6.34 -4.88
CA VAL A 62 -2.44 6.41 -4.32
C VAL A 62 -1.90 7.85 -4.38
N LEU A 63 -2.11 8.54 -5.50
CA LEU A 63 -1.68 9.94 -5.65
C LEU A 63 -2.47 10.87 -4.74
N ASP A 64 -3.78 10.68 -4.61
CA ASP A 64 -4.63 11.42 -3.68
C ASP A 64 -4.15 11.25 -2.23
N ALA A 65 -3.95 10.01 -1.78
CA ALA A 65 -3.38 9.70 -0.47
C ALA A 65 -2.03 10.40 -0.24
N ALA A 66 -1.11 10.33 -1.20
CA ALA A 66 0.19 10.96 -1.09
C ALA A 66 0.11 12.49 -1.05
N SER A 67 -0.80 13.10 -1.82
CA SER A 67 -0.98 14.55 -1.87
C SER A 67 -1.56 15.14 -0.57
N ARG A 68 -2.33 14.33 0.16
CA ARG A 68 -2.96 14.71 1.43
C ARG A 68 -2.16 14.24 2.65
N PHE A 69 -0.94 13.72 2.47
CA PHE A 69 -0.12 13.21 3.56
C PHE A 69 0.08 14.27 4.65
N ASP A 70 -0.33 13.93 5.87
CA ASP A 70 -0.16 14.78 7.07
C ASP A 70 0.86 14.16 8.02
N LYS A 71 0.54 12.97 8.55
CA LYS A 71 1.38 12.27 9.52
C LYS A 71 1.35 10.77 9.31
N ARG A 72 2.41 10.12 9.80
CA ARG A 72 2.49 8.67 9.83
C ARG A 72 1.37 8.07 10.71
N PRO A 73 0.66 7.02 10.27
CA PRO A 73 -0.24 6.26 11.11
C PRO A 73 0.47 5.63 12.30
N THR A 74 -0.28 5.32 13.36
CA THR A 74 0.25 4.58 14.51
C THR A 74 0.39 3.09 14.20
N GLU A 75 1.20 2.38 14.98
CA GLU A 75 1.34 0.92 14.86
C GLU A 75 -0.01 0.21 15.08
N GLU A 76 -0.85 0.72 15.99
CA GLU A 76 -2.17 0.15 16.28
C GLU A 76 -3.10 0.27 15.06
N ALA A 77 -3.08 1.42 14.37
CA ALA A 77 -3.87 1.62 13.16
C ALA A 77 -3.43 0.67 12.03
N MET A 78 -2.12 0.45 11.89
CA MET A 78 -1.56 -0.51 10.93
C MET A 78 -1.88 -1.96 11.30
N SER A 79 -1.81 -2.30 12.60
CA SER A 79 -2.16 -3.64 13.09
C SER A 79 -3.64 -3.92 12.82
N ALA A 80 -4.52 -2.95 13.08
CA ALA A 80 -5.94 -3.07 12.75
C ALA A 80 -6.20 -3.20 11.24
N LEU A 81 -5.34 -2.62 10.38
CA LEU A 81 -5.42 -2.80 8.93
C LEU A 81 -5.07 -4.23 8.53
N VAL A 82 -3.95 -4.76 9.04
CA VAL A 82 -3.51 -6.14 8.79
C VAL A 82 -4.61 -7.13 9.17
N GLU A 83 -5.18 -6.99 10.37
CA GLU A 83 -6.24 -7.89 10.87
C GLU A 83 -7.53 -7.80 10.03
N ARG A 84 -8.07 -6.59 9.83
CA ARG A 84 -9.38 -6.45 9.13
C ARG A 84 -9.32 -6.84 7.66
N SER A 85 -8.18 -6.58 7.01
CA SER A 85 -8.00 -6.86 5.58
C SER A 85 -7.59 -8.32 5.32
N ARG A 86 -7.13 -9.03 6.36
CA ARG A 86 -6.51 -10.36 6.26
C ARG A 86 -5.32 -10.31 5.30
N LEU A 87 -4.40 -9.40 5.58
CA LEU A 87 -3.20 -9.18 4.78
C LEU A 87 -2.29 -10.39 4.87
N GLU A 88 -1.81 -10.86 3.72
CA GLU A 88 -0.90 -12.00 3.62
C GLU A 88 0.43 -11.55 2.97
N PRO A 89 1.59 -12.00 3.50
CA PRO A 89 2.88 -11.70 2.90
C PRO A 89 2.96 -12.17 1.44
N LEU A 90 3.50 -11.32 0.55
CA LEU A 90 3.76 -11.71 -0.84
C LEU A 90 4.96 -12.64 -0.99
N PHE A 91 5.86 -12.61 0.00
CA PHE A 91 7.09 -13.39 0.03
C PHE A 91 7.13 -14.21 1.33
N PRO A 92 7.61 -15.46 1.28
CA PRO A 92 7.80 -16.31 2.46
C PRO A 92 8.93 -15.82 3.37
#